data_AF-A0A1J5P9H4-F1
#
_entry.id   AF-A0A1J5P9H4-F1
#
_cell.length_a   1.000
_cell.length_b   1.000
_cell.length_c   1.000
_cell.angle_alpha   90.00
_cell.angle_beta   90.00
_cell.angle_gamma   90.00
#
_symmetry.space_group_name_H-M   'P 1'
#
loop_
_entity.id
_entity.type
_entity.pdbx_description
1 polymer ?
#
loop_
_entity_poly.entity_id
_entity_poly.type
_entity_poly.pdbx_seq_one_letter_code
_entity_poly.pdbx_strand_id
1 'polypeptide(L)'
;MMTEAVQGHTVAEASDTMQAMHRMLSGDGEADEDTLGKLGKLVLLGGVRRFPSRIKCAALAWHALGECLRGESRQDADAQAAAKENPDEPVA
;
A
#
# COMPACT_ATOMS: atom_id res chain seq x y z
N MET A 1 7.99 0.43 2.00
CA MET A 1 7.20 1.20 1.02
C MET A 1 5.70 0.93 1.21
N MET A 2 5.15 -0.22 0.79
CA MET A 2 3.73 -0.54 1.04
C MET A 2 3.47 -0.87 2.52
N THR A 3 4.25 -1.77 3.11
CA THR A 3 4.09 -2.20 4.52
C THR A 3 4.17 -1.03 5.48
N GLU A 4 5.17 -0.17 5.31
CA GLU A 4 5.33 1.08 6.10
C GLU A 4 4.15 2.05 5.96
N ALA A 5 3.41 2.02 4.84
CA ALA A 5 2.28 2.90 4.60
C ALA A 5 0.95 2.35 5.16
N VAL A 6 0.90 1.07 5.54
CA VAL A 6 -0.34 0.42 6.03
C VAL A 6 -0.20 -0.13 7.45
N GLN A 7 1.04 -0.29 7.94
CA GLN A 7 1.31 -0.77 9.29
C GLN A 7 0.85 0.26 10.33
N GLY A 8 0.07 -0.19 11.31
CA GLY A 8 -0.49 0.68 12.35
C GLY A 8 -1.75 1.46 11.92
N HIS A 9 -2.18 1.33 10.67
CA HIS A 9 -3.42 1.92 10.16
C HIS A 9 -4.60 0.96 10.29
N THR A 10 -5.80 1.54 10.32
CA THR A 10 -7.05 0.79 10.26
C THR A 10 -7.25 0.17 8.88
N VAL A 11 -8.09 -0.87 8.80
CA VAL A 11 -8.49 -1.50 7.53
C VAL A 11 -9.07 -0.48 6.55
N ALA A 12 -9.83 0.51 7.04
CA ALA A 12 -10.40 1.58 6.22
C ALA A 12 -9.30 2.47 5.61
N GLU A 13 -8.35 2.96 6.42
CA GLU A 13 -7.24 3.79 5.96
C GLU A 13 -6.31 3.03 4.99
N ALA A 14 -6.05 1.75 5.27
CA ALA A 14 -5.28 0.89 4.37
C ALA A 14 -6.00 0.69 3.03
N SER A 15 -7.33 0.53 3.04
CA SER A 15 -8.15 0.45 1.82
C SER A 15 -8.10 1.76 1.02
N ASP A 16 -8.22 2.90 1.69
CA ASP A 16 -8.15 4.21 1.04
C ASP A 16 -6.79 4.45 0.39
N THR A 17 -5.70 4.10 1.09
CA THR A 17 -4.33 4.19 0.57
C THR A 17 -4.12 3.27 -0.63
N MET A 18 -4.63 2.03 -0.55
CA MET A 18 -4.58 1.07 -1.65
C MET A 18 -5.34 1.60 -2.89
N GLN A 19 -6.53 2.17 -2.70
CA GLN A 19 -7.32 2.74 -3.80
C GLN A 19 -6.61 3.95 -4.43
N ALA A 20 -6.03 4.83 -3.62
CA ALA A 20 -5.28 5.99 -4.10
C ALA A 20 -4.06 5.55 -4.94
N MET A 21 -3.33 4.54 -4.49
CA MET A 21 -2.17 4.01 -5.22
C MET A 21 -2.61 3.35 -6.54
N HIS A 22 -3.69 2.58 -6.52
CA HIS A 22 -4.22 1.94 -7.72
C HIS A 22 -4.64 2.98 -8.77
N ARG A 23 -5.31 4.06 -8.36
CA ARG A 23 -5.67 5.18 -9.26
C ARG A 23 -4.43 5.85 -9.83
N MET A 24 -3.43 6.14 -8.98
CA MET A 24 -2.18 6.74 -9.44
C MET A 24 -1.46 5.86 -10.47
N LEU A 25 -1.40 4.53 -10.29
CA LEU A 25 -0.69 3.63 -11.19
C LEU A 25 -1.48 3.28 -12.47
N SER A 26 -2.80 3.15 -12.40
CA SER A 26 -3.65 2.74 -13.53
C SER A 26 -3.81 3.84 -14.57
N GLY A 27 -3.66 5.09 -14.15
CA GLY A 27 -3.49 6.20 -15.06
C GLY A 27 -4.78 6.94 -15.46
N ASP A 28 -5.91 6.65 -14.81
CA ASP A 28 -7.24 7.23 -15.09
C ASP A 28 -7.40 8.73 -14.70
N GLY A 29 -6.30 9.49 -14.67
CA GLY A 29 -6.29 10.93 -14.38
C GLY A 29 -4.97 11.44 -13.78
N GLU A 30 -4.85 12.76 -13.67
CA GLU A 30 -3.99 13.38 -12.66
C GLU A 30 -4.55 12.97 -11.29
N ALA A 31 -3.67 12.52 -10.38
CA ALA A 31 -4.12 12.24 -9.02
C ALA A 31 -4.52 13.58 -8.40
N ASP A 32 -5.80 13.73 -8.05
CA ASP A 32 -6.31 14.94 -7.41
C ASP A 32 -5.55 15.22 -6.09
N GLU A 33 -5.56 16.47 -5.63
CA GLU A 33 -4.77 16.90 -4.46
C GLU A 33 -5.10 16.08 -3.21
N ASP A 34 -6.36 15.65 -3.07
CA ASP A 34 -6.82 14.72 -2.02
C ASP A 34 -6.16 13.33 -2.13
N THR A 35 -6.00 12.83 -3.37
CA THR A 35 -5.34 11.53 -3.63
C THR A 35 -3.85 11.61 -3.34
N LEU A 36 -3.20 12.72 -3.72
CA LEU A 36 -1.79 12.97 -3.43
C LEU A 36 -1.53 13.13 -1.93
N GLY A 37 -2.42 13.82 -1.21
CA GLY A 37 -2.37 13.98 0.23
C GLY A 37 -2.39 12.64 0.98
N LYS A 38 -3.25 11.71 0.55
CA LYS A 38 -3.34 10.35 1.12
C LYS A 38 -2.11 9.49 0.84
N LEU A 39 -1.41 9.74 -0.27
CA LEU A 39 -0.23 8.97 -0.66
C LEU A 39 1.06 9.48 -0.01
N GLY A 40 1.16 10.77 0.31
CA GLY A 40 2.34 11.36 0.94
C GLY A 40 3.63 11.01 0.18
N LYS A 41 4.56 10.30 0.82
CA LYS A 41 5.83 9.89 0.20
C LYS A 41 5.67 8.90 -0.96
N LEU A 42 4.54 8.19 -1.02
CA LEU A 42 4.25 7.22 -2.07
C LEU A 42 4.05 7.85 -3.45
N VAL A 43 3.77 9.16 -3.52
CA VAL A 43 3.66 9.93 -4.77
C VAL A 43 4.92 9.79 -5.65
N LEU A 44 6.09 9.56 -5.04
CA LEU A 44 7.33 9.31 -5.77
C LEU A 44 7.25 8.07 -6.70
N LEU A 45 6.39 7.10 -6.39
CA LEU A 45 6.13 5.93 -7.25
C LEU A 45 5.27 6.26 -8.47
N GLY A 46 4.66 7.46 -8.53
CA GLY A 46 3.88 7.92 -9.70
C GLY A 46 4.70 7.98 -10.99
N GLY A 47 6.02 8.15 -10.90
CA GLY A 47 6.92 8.11 -12.06
C GLY A 47 6.92 6.75 -12.80
N VAL A 48 6.51 5.67 -12.14
CA VAL A 48 6.40 4.32 -12.74
C VAL A 48 5.39 4.29 -13.88
N ARG A 49 4.40 5.21 -13.92
CA ARG A 49 3.45 5.34 -15.04
C ARG A 49 4.12 5.53 -16.40
N ARG A 50 5.32 6.10 -16.43
CA ARG A 50 6.11 6.29 -17.67
C ARG A 50 6.76 5.00 -18.18
N PHE A 51 6.68 3.91 -17.41
CA PHE A 51 7.31 2.63 -17.71
C PHE A 51 6.28 1.49 -17.64
N PRO A 52 5.52 1.22 -18.72
CA PRO A 52 4.44 0.24 -18.74
C PRO A 52 4.82 -1.16 -18.24
N SER A 53 6.07 -1.59 -18.51
CA SER A 53 6.61 -2.86 -18.04
C SER A 53 6.78 -2.94 -16.52
N ARG A 54 6.86 -1.80 -15.83
CA ARG A 54 7.09 -1.69 -14.37
C ARG A 54 5.82 -1.45 -13.56
N ILE A 55 4.71 -1.08 -14.21
CA ILE A 55 3.42 -0.85 -13.55
C ILE A 55 2.95 -2.11 -12.82
N LYS A 56 3.02 -3.28 -13.47
CA LYS A 56 2.61 -4.56 -12.87
C LYS A 56 3.43 -4.90 -11.61
N CYS A 57 4.74 -4.67 -11.64
CA CYS A 57 5.60 -4.90 -10.49
C CYS A 57 5.26 -3.96 -9.32
N ALA A 58 4.97 -2.69 -9.61
CA ALA A 58 4.61 -1.71 -8.58
C ALA A 58 3.21 -1.98 -7.99
N ALA A 59 2.26 -2.43 -8.80
CA ALA A 59 0.88 -2.69 -8.38
C ALA A 59 0.70 -4.02 -7.63
N LEU A 60 1.57 -5.00 -7.83
CA LEU A 60 1.44 -6.37 -7.29
C LEU A 60 1.17 -6.40 -5.78
N ALA A 61 1.95 -5.67 -4.98
CA ALA A 61 1.80 -5.66 -3.52
C ALA A 61 0.45 -5.05 -3.09
N TRP A 62 -0.04 -4.06 -3.83
CA TRP A 62 -1.32 -3.40 -3.57
C TRP A 62 -2.51 -4.26 -3.99
N HIS A 63 -2.37 -5.05 -5.06
CA HIS A 63 -3.35 -6.07 -5.41
C HIS A 63 -3.46 -7.12 -4.31
N ALA A 64 -2.34 -7.66 -3.83
CA ALA A 64 -2.33 -8.65 -2.75
C ALA A 64 -2.99 -8.10 -1.46
N LEU A 65 -2.70 -6.83 -1.11
CA LEU A 65 -3.37 -6.15 -0.01
C LEU A 65 -4.89 -6.03 -0.24
N GLY A 66 -5.31 -5.64 -1.44
CA GLY A 66 -6.72 -5.55 -1.79
C GLY A 66 -7.47 -6.87 -1.67
N GLU A 67 -6.88 -7.98 -2.13
CA GLU A 67 -7.45 -9.32 -1.95
C GLU A 67 -7.59 -9.66 -0.45
N CYS A 68 -6.56 -9.37 0.35
CA CYS A 68 -6.53 -9.62 1.79
C CYS A 68 -7.65 -8.85 2.52
N LEU A 69 -7.85 -7.57 2.17
CA LEU A 69 -8.87 -6.72 2.78
C LEU A 69 -10.30 -7.09 2.37
N ARG A 70 -10.51 -7.69 1.19
CA ARG A 70 -11.84 -8.12 0.71
C ARG A 70 -12.32 -9.45 1.27
N GLY A 71 -11.43 -10.24 1.86
CA GLY A 71 -11.82 -11.45 2.61
C GLY A 71 -12.10 -12.69 1.77
N GLU A 72 -11.26 -13.00 0.79
CA GLU A 72 -11.30 -14.30 0.09
C GLU A 72 -10.21 -15.26 0.57
N SER A 73 -10.63 -16.11 1.50
CA SER A 73 -10.21 -17.49 1.74
C SER A 73 -9.08 -18.08 0.86
N ARG A 74 -7.80 -17.92 1.25
CA ARG A 74 -6.83 -19.02 1.20
C ARG A 74 -5.69 -18.88 2.22
N GLN A 75 -5.83 -19.71 3.27
CA GLN A 75 -4.82 -20.26 4.17
C GLN A 75 -4.08 -19.30 5.12
N ASP A 76 -4.62 -19.24 6.33
CA ASP A 76 -3.85 -19.39 7.57
C ASP A 76 -2.78 -20.49 7.41
N ALA A 77 -1.50 -20.14 7.58
CA ALA A 77 -0.50 -21.09 8.05
C ALA A 77 0.78 -20.45 8.65
N ASP A 78 1.22 -19.24 8.27
CA ASP A 78 2.57 -18.80 8.69
C ASP A 78 2.81 -17.28 8.83
N ALA A 79 1.88 -16.48 9.37
CA ALA A 79 2.12 -15.03 9.57
C ALA A 79 1.90 -14.52 10.99
N GLN A 80 1.46 -15.37 11.93
CA GLN A 80 1.34 -14.98 13.34
C GLN A 80 2.62 -15.33 14.11
N ALA A 81 3.77 -14.82 13.67
CA ALA A 81 5.04 -14.94 14.40
C ALA A 81 5.82 -13.61 14.57
N ALA A 82 5.38 -12.50 13.97
CA ALA A 82 6.12 -11.23 14.02
C ALA A 82 5.38 -10.07 14.71
N ALA A 83 4.34 -10.35 15.51
CA ALA A 83 3.59 -9.34 16.27
C ALA A 83 3.92 -9.34 17.78
N LYS A 84 5.16 -9.65 18.13
CA LYS A 84 5.74 -9.36 19.45
C LYS A 84 7.14 -8.79 19.29
N GLU A 85 7.24 -7.54 18.90
CA GLU A 85 8.20 -6.64 19.51
C GLU A 85 7.53 -5.27 19.62
N ASN A 86 7.31 -4.88 20.86
CA ASN A 86 6.69 -3.63 21.26
C ASN A 86 7.83 -2.70 21.76
N PRO A 87 7.55 -1.40 21.93
CA PRO A 87 8.33 -0.29 21.39
C PRO A 87 9.26 0.32 22.45
N ASP A 88 10.06 1.31 22.01
CA ASP A 88 10.97 2.17 22.81
C ASP A 88 12.45 1.73 22.80
N GLU A 89 13.19 2.18 21.77
CA GLU A 89 14.64 2.32 21.90
C GLU A 89 15.05 3.72 21.42
N PRO A 90 15.73 4.55 22.24
CA PRO A 90 15.97 5.95 21.94
C PRO A 90 16.99 6.10 20.81
N VAL A 91 16.68 7.03 19.90
CA VAL A 91 17.68 7.61 18.98
C VAL A 91 18.81 8.21 19.82
N ALA A 92 19.99 7.61 19.71
CA ALA A 92 21.27 8.15 20.17
C ALA A 92 22.10 8.60 18.96
#